data_AF-A0A451BKY7-F1
#
_entry.id   AF-A0A451BKY7-F1
#
_cell.length_a   1.000
_cell.length_b   1.000
_cell.length_c   1.000
_cell.angle_alpha   90.00
_cell.angle_beta   90.00
_cell.angle_gamma   90.00
#
_symmetry.space_group_name_H-M   'P 1'
#
loop_
_entity.id
_entity.type
_entity.pdbx_description
1 polymer ?
#
loop_
_entity_poly.entity_id
_entity_poly.type
_entity_poly.pdbx_seq_one_letter_code
_entity_poly.pdbx_strand_id
1 'polypeptide(L)'
;MRRAIQHEKVRIDLPVKNINRTVGPMLSGRVARRYGHAGLPDDTIHILAIGTGGQSFGAFLAHGITIRLFGETNDYVGKGLAGGWIIVAPPPSITIVPEKNICYHFV
;
A
#
# COMPACT_ATOMS: atom_id res chain seq x y z
N MET A 1 6.20 -7.36 12.33
CA MET A 1 4.96 -8.17 12.42
C MET A 1 4.42 -8.33 13.84
N ARG A 2 5.21 -8.83 14.81
CA ARG A 2 4.75 -8.99 16.21
C ARG A 2 4.20 -7.70 16.85
N ARG A 3 4.75 -6.53 16.45
CA ARG A 3 4.32 -5.15 16.76
C ARG A 3 2.80 -4.92 16.62
N ALA A 4 2.35 -4.98 15.37
CA ALA A 4 0.96 -4.71 14.96
C ALA A 4 -0.06 -5.71 15.54
N ILE A 5 0.42 -6.85 16.05
CA ILE A 5 -0.43 -7.86 16.70
C ILE A 5 -0.92 -7.38 18.08
N GLN A 6 -0.31 -6.34 18.66
CA GLN A 6 -0.68 -5.74 19.94
C GLN A 6 -1.43 -4.41 19.80
N HIS A 7 -1.98 -4.10 18.61
CA HIS A 7 -2.58 -2.78 18.28
C HIS A 7 -1.60 -1.60 18.34
N GLU A 8 -0.29 -1.87 18.34
CA GLU A 8 0.71 -0.82 18.18
C GLU A 8 0.79 -0.39 16.72
N LYS A 9 0.84 0.93 16.50
CA LYS A 9 1.09 1.49 15.16
C LYS A 9 2.49 1.09 14.70
N VAL A 10 2.57 0.55 13.48
CA VAL A 10 3.82 0.12 12.85
C VAL A 10 4.04 0.93 11.58
N ARG A 11 5.24 1.50 11.45
CA ARG A 11 5.74 2.10 10.21
C ARG A 11 6.82 1.21 9.58
N ILE A 12 6.75 1.06 8.27
CA ILE A 12 7.69 0.26 7.47
C ILE A 12 8.06 1.07 6.25
N ASP A 13 9.35 1.33 6.07
CA ASP A 13 9.86 1.95 4.85
C ASP A 13 10.44 0.85 3.96
N LEU A 14 10.01 0.78 2.70
CA LEU A 14 10.60 -0.14 1.72
C LEU A 14 10.87 0.50 0.36
N PRO A 15 12.01 0.21 -0.27
CA PRO A 15 12.17 0.44 -1.69
C PRO A 15 11.36 -0.62 -2.48
N VAL A 16 10.66 -0.19 -3.53
CA VAL A 16 9.93 -1.08 -4.46
C VAL A 16 10.43 -0.91 -5.89
N LYS A 17 10.52 -2.02 -6.61
CA LYS A 17 10.81 -2.07 -8.04
C LYS A 17 9.69 -2.84 -8.74
N ASN A 18 9.55 -2.66 -10.06
CA ASN A 18 8.50 -3.32 -10.85
C ASN A 18 8.47 -4.86 -10.68
N ILE A 19 9.62 -5.48 -10.42
CA ILE A 19 9.71 -6.93 -10.14
C ILE A 19 9.04 -7.35 -8.82
N ASN A 20 8.82 -6.43 -7.89
CA ASN A 20 8.12 -6.66 -6.62
C ASN A 20 6.61 -6.68 -6.86
N ARG A 21 6.12 -7.78 -7.44
CA ARG A 21 4.69 -8.04 -7.62
C ARG A 21 4.04 -8.37 -6.29
N THR A 22 2.76 -8.00 -6.13
CA THR A 22 1.95 -8.38 -4.94
C THR A 22 2.58 -7.98 -3.59
N VAL A 23 3.01 -6.72 -3.46
CA VAL A 23 3.32 -6.11 -2.15
C VAL A 23 2.00 -5.79 -1.45
N GLY A 24 1.80 -6.30 -0.23
CA GLY A 24 0.56 -6.10 0.54
C GLY A 24 -0.29 -7.37 0.77
N PRO A 25 -0.61 -8.20 -0.24
CA PRO A 25 -1.46 -9.39 -0.10
C PRO A 25 -1.10 -10.36 1.03
N MET A 26 0.18 -10.73 1.19
CA MET A 26 0.58 -11.62 2.29
C MET A 26 0.40 -10.96 3.67
N LEU A 27 0.59 -9.65 3.77
CA LEU A 27 0.33 -8.90 4.99
C LEU A 27 -1.17 -8.85 5.27
N SER A 28 -1.95 -8.48 4.25
CA SER A 28 -3.41 -8.42 4.31
C SER A 28 -4.03 -9.76 4.73
N GLY A 29 -3.62 -10.86 4.10
CA GLY A 29 -4.11 -12.20 4.45
C GLY A 29 -3.82 -12.60 5.89
N ARG A 30 -2.70 -12.15 6.48
CA ARG A 30 -2.40 -12.37 7.90
C ARG A 30 -3.28 -11.52 8.83
N VAL A 31 -3.60 -10.29 8.44
CA VAL A 31 -4.55 -9.43 9.18
C VAL A 31 -5.95 -10.01 9.10
N ALA A 32 -6.43 -10.34 7.90
CA ALA A 32 -7.74 -10.95 7.69
C ALA A 32 -7.89 -12.30 8.42
N ARG A 33 -6.87 -13.16 8.42
CA ARG A 33 -6.91 -14.43 9.15
C ARG A 33 -7.04 -14.25 10.67
N ARG A 34 -6.52 -13.15 11.22
CA ARG A 34 -6.49 -12.92 12.67
C ARG A 34 -7.65 -12.08 13.18
N TYR A 35 -8.06 -11.07 12.41
CA TYR A 35 -9.06 -10.07 12.82
C TYR A 35 -10.33 -10.11 11.97
N GLY A 36 -10.41 -11.01 10.99
CA GLY A 36 -11.53 -11.09 10.06
C GLY A 36 -11.68 -9.80 9.25
N HIS A 37 -12.93 -9.49 8.88
CA HIS A 37 -13.25 -8.29 8.11
C HIS A 37 -13.13 -6.99 8.91
N ALA A 38 -13.31 -7.04 10.24
CA ALA A 38 -13.13 -5.88 11.11
C ALA A 38 -11.69 -5.32 11.06
N GLY A 39 -10.72 -6.18 10.74
CA GLY A 39 -9.33 -5.79 10.52
C GLY A 39 -8.70 -5.11 11.73
N LEU A 40 -7.80 -4.17 11.47
CA LEU A 40 -7.15 -3.36 12.49
C LEU A 40 -7.78 -1.96 12.55
N PRO A 41 -7.60 -1.22 13.67
CA PRO A 41 -7.87 0.22 13.68
C PRO A 41 -7.18 0.92 12.51
N ASP A 42 -7.79 2.00 12.04
CA ASP A 42 -7.24 2.76 10.92
C ASP A 42 -5.77 3.13 11.15
N ASP A 43 -5.00 3.03 10.07
CA ASP A 43 -3.62 3.47 10.06
C ASP A 43 -2.71 2.72 11.05
N THR A 44 -3.10 1.51 11.47
CA THR A 44 -2.27 0.69 12.37
C THR A 44 -0.99 0.25 11.67
N ILE A 45 -1.05 -0.10 10.39
CA ILE A 45 0.14 -0.48 9.62
C ILE A 45 0.33 0.49 8.47
N HIS A 46 1.38 1.27 8.55
CA HIS A 46 1.81 2.18 7.50
C HIS A 46 3.02 1.64 6.76
N ILE A 47 2.91 1.59 5.45
CA ILE A 47 4.00 1.22 4.56
C ILE A 47 4.32 2.44 3.70
N LEU A 48 5.54 2.95 3.83
CA LEU A 48 6.09 3.93 2.91
C LEU A 48 6.91 3.19 1.86
N ALA A 49 6.43 3.19 0.63
CA ALA A 49 7.09 2.60 -0.52
C ALA A 49 7.72 3.71 -1.39
N ILE A 50 8.92 3.49 -1.92
CA ILE A 50 9.57 4.42 -2.86
C ILE A 50 10.02 3.64 -4.10
N GLY A 51 9.62 4.09 -5.29
CA GLY A 51 10.00 3.49 -6.58
C GLY A 51 8.79 3.06 -7.42
N THR A 52 8.88 1.91 -8.10
CA THR A 52 7.82 1.44 -9.01
C THR A 52 7.05 0.26 -8.41
N GLY A 53 5.75 0.43 -8.15
CA GLY A 53 4.83 -0.65 -7.78
C GLY A 53 4.56 -1.56 -8.98
N GLY A 54 4.90 -2.85 -8.86
CA GLY A 54 4.59 -3.84 -9.89
C GLY A 54 3.10 -4.12 -10.06
N GLN A 55 2.74 -4.98 -11.01
CA GLN A 55 1.34 -5.37 -11.22
C GLN A 55 0.67 -5.88 -9.93
N SER A 56 -0.62 -5.55 -9.75
CA SER A 56 -1.41 -5.93 -8.56
C SER A 56 -0.82 -5.42 -7.23
N PHE A 57 -0.18 -4.26 -7.24
CA PHE A 57 0.32 -3.62 -6.03
C PHE A 57 -0.82 -3.31 -5.06
N GLY A 58 -0.67 -3.72 -3.80
CA GLY A 58 -1.70 -3.53 -2.77
C GLY A 58 -3.00 -4.31 -3.02
N ALA A 59 -2.99 -5.38 -3.80
CA ALA A 59 -4.20 -6.19 -3.99
C ALA A 59 -4.73 -6.76 -2.66
N PHE A 60 -6.07 -6.84 -2.54
CA PHE A 60 -6.79 -7.35 -1.38
C PHE A 60 -6.41 -6.70 -0.04
N LEU A 61 -6.01 -5.42 -0.02
CA LEU A 61 -5.50 -4.77 1.19
C LEU A 61 -6.58 -4.66 2.27
N ALA A 62 -6.32 -5.24 3.45
CA ALA A 62 -7.24 -5.28 4.58
C ALA A 62 -7.29 -3.95 5.35
N HIS A 63 -8.41 -3.74 6.04
CA HIS A 63 -8.65 -2.63 6.94
C HIS A 63 -7.53 -2.42 7.97
N GLY A 64 -7.14 -1.17 8.17
CA GLY A 64 -6.06 -0.75 9.06
C GLY A 64 -4.65 -0.84 8.46
N ILE A 65 -4.52 -1.17 7.18
CA ILE A 65 -3.25 -1.09 6.42
C ILE A 65 -3.30 0.08 5.44
N THR A 66 -2.32 0.96 5.53
CA THR A 66 -2.10 2.10 4.63
C THR A 66 -0.77 1.93 3.90
N ILE A 67 -0.80 1.95 2.58
CA ILE A 67 0.41 1.94 1.73
C ILE A 67 0.50 3.29 1.03
N ARG A 68 1.57 4.04 1.29
CA ARG A 68 1.90 5.26 0.55
C ARG A 68 3.09 4.98 -0.35
N LEU A 69 2.90 5.09 -1.66
CA LEU A 69 3.94 4.92 -2.66
C LEU A 69 4.34 6.28 -3.22
N PHE A 70 5.63 6.60 -3.11
CA PHE A 70 6.26 7.69 -3.84
C PHE A 70 6.93 7.14 -5.11
N GLY A 71 6.30 7.37 -6.26
CA GLY A 71 6.74 6.87 -7.55
C GLY A 71 5.58 6.51 -8.46
N GLU A 72 5.61 5.36 -9.12
CA GLU A 72 4.61 4.99 -10.15
C GLU A 72 4.12 3.55 -9.96
N THR A 73 2.93 3.23 -10.45
CA THR A 73 2.37 1.87 -10.40
C THR A 73 1.98 1.36 -11.78
N ASN A 74 2.13 0.06 -11.99
CA ASN A 74 1.56 -0.63 -13.15
C ASN A 74 0.11 -1.09 -12.89
N ASP A 75 -0.47 -1.83 -13.84
CA ASP A 75 -1.87 -2.24 -13.82
C ASP A 75 -2.32 -2.96 -12.54
N TYR A 76 -3.63 -2.87 -12.26
CA TYR A 76 -4.32 -3.56 -11.18
C TYR A 76 -3.92 -3.12 -9.76
N VAL A 77 -3.45 -1.88 -9.59
CA VAL A 77 -3.27 -1.31 -8.24
C VAL A 77 -4.58 -1.45 -7.44
N GLY A 78 -4.48 -1.89 -6.18
CA GLY A 78 -5.64 -2.04 -5.31
C GLY A 78 -6.68 -3.07 -5.78
N LYS A 79 -6.35 -3.99 -6.68
CA LYS A 79 -7.28 -5.04 -7.13
C LYS A 79 -7.93 -5.74 -5.92
N GLY A 80 -9.25 -5.69 -5.85
CA GLY A 80 -10.02 -6.34 -4.79
C GLY A 80 -9.80 -5.73 -3.40
N LEU A 81 -9.50 -4.43 -3.31
CA LEU A 81 -9.32 -3.68 -2.06
C LEU A 81 -10.36 -4.07 -1.00
N ALA A 82 -9.91 -4.35 0.23
CA ALA A 82 -10.72 -4.91 1.31
C ALA A 82 -10.67 -4.03 2.58
N GLY A 83 -10.71 -2.71 2.39
CA GLY A 83 -10.76 -1.70 3.47
C GLY A 83 -9.43 -1.02 3.81
N GLY A 84 -8.31 -1.41 3.17
CA GLY A 84 -7.04 -0.70 3.30
C GLY A 84 -6.93 0.52 2.39
N TRP A 85 -5.92 1.37 2.62
CA TRP A 85 -5.65 2.58 1.84
C TRP A 85 -4.40 2.43 0.99
N ILE A 86 -4.46 2.90 -0.27
CA ILE A 86 -3.29 3.01 -1.16
C ILE A 86 -3.22 4.45 -1.67
N ILE A 87 -2.09 5.11 -1.42
CA ILE A 87 -1.85 6.49 -1.82
C ILE A 87 -0.65 6.48 -2.76
N VAL A 88 -0.82 6.89 -4.02
CA VAL A 88 0.28 7.01 -4.99
C VAL A 88 0.55 8.49 -5.24
N ALA A 89 1.80 8.90 -5.07
CA ALA A 89 2.23 10.29 -5.24
C ALA A 89 3.59 10.35 -5.93
N PRO A 90 3.93 11.43 -6.64
CA PRO A 90 5.27 11.60 -7.18
C PRO A 90 6.29 11.74 -6.03
N PRO A 91 7.55 11.34 -6.23
CA PRO A 91 8.63 11.62 -5.29
C PRO A 91 8.71 13.13 -5.00
N PRO A 92 8.90 13.55 -3.74
CA PRO A 92 8.89 14.97 -3.38
C PRO A 92 10.00 15.81 -4.04
N SER A 93 11.03 15.17 -4.59
CA SER A 93 12.11 15.81 -5.34
C SER A 93 11.79 16.07 -6.81
N ILE A 94 10.63 15.65 -7.29
CA ILE A 94 10.24 15.71 -8.70
C ILE A 94 9.21 16.82 -8.92
N THR A 95 9.59 17.81 -9.73
CA THR A 95 8.72 18.93 -10.15
C THR A 95 7.88 18.53 -11.37
N ILE A 96 7.04 17.50 -11.23
CA ILE A 96 6.13 17.06 -12.29
C ILE A 96 4.70 17.45 -11.94
N VAL A 97 3.95 17.98 -12.92
CA VAL A 97 2.51 18.22 -12.81
C VAL A 97 1.79 16.86 -12.77
N PRO A 98 1.20 16.44 -11.63
CA PRO A 98 0.62 15.11 -11.49
C PRO A 98 -0.48 14.83 -12.51
N GLU A 99 -1.33 15.83 -12.77
CA GLU A 99 -2.50 15.74 -13.66
C GLU A 99 -2.17 15.48 -15.15
N LYS A 100 -0.91 15.64 -15.56
CA LYS A 100 -0.47 15.42 -16.95
C LYS A 100 0.22 14.08 -17.16
N ASN A 101 0.31 13.23 -16.14
CA ASN A 101 0.98 11.95 -16.21
C ASN A 101 0.05 10.81 -15.79
N ILE A 102 0.06 9.74 -16.59
CA ILE A 102 -0.88 8.62 -16.52
C ILE A 102 -0.87 7.93 -15.13
N CYS A 103 0.26 8.00 -14.41
CA CYS A 103 0.46 7.31 -13.13
C CYS A 103 -0.07 8.06 -11.89
N TYR A 104 -0.54 9.31 -12.01
CA TYR A 104 -0.98 10.12 -10.86
C TYR A 104 -2.45 10.54 -10.99
N HIS A 105 -3.33 9.56 -11.18
CA HIS A 105 -4.76 9.77 -11.01
C HIS A 105 -5.17 9.26 -9.62
N PHE A 106 -5.89 10.08 -8.86
CA PHE A 106 -6.47 9.66 -7.58
C PHE A 106 -7.58 8.64 -7.87
N VAL A 107 -7.37 7.40 -7.47
CA VAL A 107 -8.40 6.34 -7.40
C VAL A 107 -8.75 6.07 -5.95
#